data_AF-A0A524A665-F1
#
_entry.id   AF-A0A524A665-F1
#
_cell.length_a   1.000
_cell.length_b   1.000
_cell.length_c   1.000
_cell.angle_alpha   90.00
_cell.angle_beta   90.00
_cell.angle_gamma   90.00
#
_symmetry.space_group_name_H-M   'P 1'
#
loop_
_entity.id
_entity.type
_entity.pdbx_description
1 polymer ?
#
loop_
_entity_poly.entity_id
_entity_poly.type
_entity_poly.pdbx_seq_one_letter_code
_entity_poly.pdbx_strand_id
1 'polypeptide(L)'
;MEAFEEKALDYYGEVIINKHLIHEAGFGARAIPTYVGEWILSAYAEDGELTSESREKIASFLTKFLPTKGQKDEIKNRLLKMETVQLLDDYHVSINLKTGERNLHIPLLDITDARVSGHIVDNNELLVTSGVWGIGDLFYVPPESRVERGQVWMREFRPFQVSSIDYDYFCHCRQYFEL
;
A
#
# COMPACT_ATOMS: atom_id res chain seq x y z
N MET A 1 -24.87 -18.10 -3.90
CA MET A 1 -24.25 -17.89 -2.58
C MET A 1 -24.61 -19.08 -1.73
N GLU A 2 -23.62 -19.78 -1.19
CA GLU A 2 -23.82 -20.89 -0.26
C GLU A 2 -24.29 -20.38 1.11
N ALA A 3 -24.92 -21.24 1.91
CA ALA A 3 -25.48 -20.85 3.21
C ALA A 3 -24.43 -20.28 4.18
N PHE A 4 -23.17 -20.73 4.09
CA PHE A 4 -22.09 -20.19 4.94
C PHE A 4 -21.65 -18.80 4.49
N GLU A 5 -21.75 -18.48 3.19
CA GLU A 5 -21.37 -17.18 2.63
C GLU A 5 -22.38 -16.12 3.04
N GLU A 6 -23.67 -16.44 2.98
CA GLU A 6 -24.76 -15.57 3.47
C GLU A 6 -24.60 -15.28 4.96
N LYS A 7 -24.34 -16.33 5.75
CA LYS A 7 -24.07 -16.19 7.17
C LYS A 7 -22.82 -15.37 7.47
N ALA A 8 -21.78 -15.48 6.64
CA ALA A 8 -20.60 -14.66 6.77
C ALA A 8 -20.92 -13.18 6.54
N LEU A 9 -21.68 -12.87 5.51
CA LEU A 9 -22.12 -11.50 5.24
C LEU A 9 -23.01 -10.95 6.35
N ASP A 10 -23.96 -11.73 6.86
CA ASP A 10 -24.89 -11.30 7.90
C ASP A 10 -24.19 -10.94 9.22
N TYR A 11 -23.18 -11.72 9.62
CA TYR A 11 -22.54 -11.56 10.94
C TYR A 11 -21.20 -10.83 10.89
N TYR A 12 -20.38 -11.06 9.85
CA TYR A 12 -19.09 -10.39 9.72
C TYR A 12 -19.15 -9.15 8.81
N GLY A 13 -20.20 -8.96 8.01
CA GLY A 13 -20.45 -7.73 7.27
C GLY A 13 -19.26 -7.26 6.43
N GLU A 14 -18.83 -6.03 6.70
CA GLU A 14 -17.82 -5.29 5.92
C GLU A 14 -16.41 -5.92 5.96
N VAL A 15 -16.12 -6.86 6.88
CA VAL A 15 -14.80 -7.54 6.90
C VAL A 15 -14.75 -8.79 6.00
N ILE A 16 -15.87 -9.16 5.37
CA ILE A 16 -15.91 -10.26 4.41
C ILE A 16 -15.56 -9.75 3.02
N ILE A 17 -14.58 -10.40 2.39
CA ILE A 17 -14.11 -10.05 1.05
C ILE A 17 -14.39 -11.22 0.11
N ASN A 18 -15.17 -10.96 -0.94
CA ASN A 18 -15.37 -11.91 -2.00
C ASN A 18 -14.12 -11.97 -2.90
N LYS A 19 -13.32 -13.03 -2.73
CA LYS A 19 -12.07 -13.23 -3.48
C LYS A 19 -12.27 -13.37 -5.00
N HIS A 20 -13.47 -13.74 -5.46
CA HIS A 20 -13.77 -13.76 -6.89
C HIS A 20 -13.61 -12.36 -7.51
N LEU A 21 -13.97 -11.31 -6.76
CA LEU A 21 -13.86 -9.92 -7.19
C LEU A 21 -12.39 -9.50 -7.40
N ILE A 22 -11.43 -10.08 -6.67
CA ILE A 22 -9.99 -9.85 -6.90
C ILE A 22 -9.57 -10.34 -8.28
N HIS A 23 -10.06 -11.51 -8.67
CA HIS A 23 -9.77 -12.08 -9.98
C HIS A 23 -10.42 -11.25 -11.10
N GLU A 24 -11.69 -10.86 -10.92
CA GLU A 24 -12.42 -10.06 -11.91
C GLU A 24 -11.87 -8.63 -12.08
N ALA A 25 -11.34 -8.03 -11.02
CA ALA A 25 -10.72 -6.71 -11.06
C ALA A 25 -9.32 -6.71 -11.71
N GLY A 26 -8.79 -7.88 -12.10
CA GLY A 26 -7.54 -7.98 -12.87
C GLY A 26 -6.28 -7.73 -12.05
N PHE A 27 -6.34 -7.84 -10.72
CA PHE A 27 -5.16 -7.68 -9.85
C PHE A 27 -4.08 -8.75 -10.11
N GLY A 28 -4.45 -9.92 -10.62
CA GLY A 28 -3.52 -11.04 -10.85
C GLY A 28 -2.39 -10.78 -11.86
N ALA A 29 -2.52 -9.75 -12.70
CA ALA A 29 -1.46 -9.34 -13.63
C ALA A 29 -0.42 -8.41 -12.99
N ARG A 30 -0.70 -7.87 -11.80
CA ARG A 30 0.19 -6.95 -11.09
C ARG A 30 0.86 -7.69 -9.92
N ALA A 31 2.14 -7.37 -9.69
CA ALA A 31 2.93 -7.96 -8.61
C ALA A 31 2.57 -7.33 -7.25
N ILE A 32 1.28 -7.39 -6.85
CA ILE A 32 0.82 -6.96 -5.53
C ILE A 32 0.41 -8.19 -4.69
N PRO A 33 0.66 -8.20 -3.38
CA PRO A 33 0.14 -9.22 -2.49
C PRO A 33 -1.39 -9.22 -2.44
N THR A 34 -1.99 -10.39 -2.16
CA THR A 34 -3.45 -10.56 -2.09
C THR A 34 -4.11 -9.58 -1.10
N TYR A 35 -3.53 -9.39 0.09
CA TYR A 35 -4.11 -8.50 1.11
C TYR A 35 -4.19 -7.03 0.65
N VAL A 36 -3.28 -6.59 -0.23
CA VAL A 36 -3.29 -5.23 -0.80
C VAL A 36 -4.45 -5.11 -1.78
N GLY A 37 -4.66 -6.13 -2.63
CA GLY A 37 -5.81 -6.19 -3.53
C GLY A 37 -7.14 -6.22 -2.78
N GLU A 38 -7.20 -7.01 -1.70
CA GLU A 38 -8.33 -7.08 -0.77
C GLU A 38 -8.65 -5.71 -0.16
N TRP A 39 -7.64 -4.99 0.34
CA TRP A 39 -7.80 -3.63 0.86
C TRP A 39 -8.34 -2.67 -0.21
N ILE A 40 -7.76 -2.67 -1.41
CA ILE A 40 -8.19 -1.80 -2.51
C ILE A 40 -9.65 -2.11 -2.88
N LEU A 41 -10.02 -3.38 -2.95
CA LEU A 41 -11.43 -3.77 -3.19
C LEU A 41 -12.34 -3.24 -2.10
N SER A 42 -12.02 -3.45 -0.82
CA SER A 42 -12.85 -2.95 0.28
C SER A 42 -13.03 -1.43 0.26
N ALA A 43 -12.04 -0.68 -0.23
CA ALA A 43 -12.09 0.77 -0.33
C ALA A 43 -12.98 1.30 -1.48
N TYR A 44 -13.32 0.46 -2.47
CA TYR A 44 -14.03 0.86 -3.69
C TYR A 44 -15.27 0.00 -4.03
N ALA A 45 -15.46 -1.13 -3.37
CA ALA A 45 -16.64 -1.95 -3.50
C ALA A 45 -17.82 -1.25 -2.82
N GLU A 46 -18.97 -1.25 -3.50
CA GLU A 46 -20.23 -0.72 -2.98
C GLU A 46 -21.16 -1.92 -2.78
N ASP A 47 -21.74 -2.05 -1.58
CA ASP A 47 -22.67 -3.15 -1.19
C ASP A 47 -22.18 -4.58 -1.51
N GLY A 48 -20.85 -4.80 -1.50
CA GLY A 48 -20.27 -6.13 -1.77
C GLY A 48 -20.23 -6.53 -3.25
N GLU A 49 -20.56 -5.63 -4.17
CA GLU A 49 -20.51 -5.88 -5.62
C GLU A 49 -19.44 -5.01 -6.33
N LEU A 50 -18.83 -5.57 -7.38
CA LEU A 50 -17.99 -4.80 -8.32
C LEU A 50 -18.83 -4.31 -9.49
N THR A 51 -19.43 -3.14 -9.33
CA THR A 51 -20.04 -2.41 -10.44
C THR A 51 -18.99 -2.02 -11.48
N SER A 52 -19.42 -1.72 -12.70
CA SER A 52 -18.52 -1.17 -13.74
C SER A 52 -17.81 0.10 -13.26
N GLU A 53 -18.50 0.94 -12.48
CA GLU A 53 -17.95 2.16 -11.91
C GLU A 53 -16.85 1.87 -10.87
N SER A 54 -17.08 0.93 -9.96
CA SER A 54 -16.07 0.49 -8.97
C SER A 54 -14.82 -0.06 -9.66
N ARG A 55 -14.99 -0.82 -10.75
CA ARG A 55 -13.86 -1.32 -11.55
C ARG A 55 -13.05 -0.19 -12.19
N GLU A 56 -13.73 0.82 -12.73
CA GLU A 56 -13.06 2.01 -13.30
C GLU A 56 -12.33 2.82 -12.23
N LYS A 57 -12.92 3.00 -11.04
CA LYS A 57 -12.27 3.64 -9.87
C LYS A 57 -11.00 2.89 -9.47
N ILE A 58 -11.06 1.57 -9.35
CA ILE A 58 -9.90 0.71 -9.02
C ILE A 58 -8.83 0.81 -10.11
N ALA A 59 -9.21 0.69 -11.38
CA ALA A 59 -8.27 0.79 -12.50
C ALA A 59 -7.57 2.15 -12.54
N SER A 60 -8.29 3.23 -12.26
CA SER A 60 -7.77 4.59 -12.16
C SER A 60 -6.81 4.75 -10.99
N PHE A 61 -7.19 4.24 -9.81
CA PHE A 61 -6.34 4.21 -8.62
C PHE A 61 -5.03 3.49 -8.88
N LEU A 62 -5.09 2.27 -9.40
CA LEU A 62 -3.92 1.46 -9.72
C LEU A 62 -3.05 2.10 -10.80
N THR A 63 -3.65 2.74 -11.81
CA THR A 63 -2.88 3.43 -12.86
C THR A 63 -2.18 4.67 -12.29
N LYS A 64 -2.81 5.37 -11.35
CA LYS A 64 -2.26 6.56 -10.70
C LYS A 64 -1.13 6.24 -9.74
N PHE A 65 -1.31 5.23 -8.88
CA PHE A 65 -0.40 4.97 -7.77
C PHE A 65 0.55 3.79 -8.02
N LEU A 66 0.22 2.85 -8.91
CA LEU A 66 1.05 1.67 -9.18
C LEU A 66 1.48 1.63 -10.66
N PRO A 67 2.38 2.55 -11.06
CA PRO A 67 2.93 2.54 -12.42
C PRO A 67 3.75 1.26 -12.66
N THR A 68 3.99 0.95 -13.93
CA THR A 68 4.78 -0.22 -14.30
C THR A 68 6.28 0.04 -14.08
N LYS A 69 7.08 -1.03 -13.90
CA LYS A 69 8.55 -0.90 -13.80
C LYS A 69 9.20 -0.21 -15.01
N GLY A 70 8.57 -0.29 -16.19
CA GLY A 70 9.04 0.42 -17.39
C GLY A 70 8.92 1.96 -17.30
N GLN A 71 8.10 2.48 -16.39
CA GLN A 71 7.86 3.91 -16.20
C GLN A 71 8.78 4.52 -15.12
N LYS A 72 9.73 3.76 -14.56
CA LYS A 72 10.59 4.23 -13.47
C LYS A 72 11.36 5.52 -13.80
N ASP A 73 11.87 5.64 -15.03
CA ASP A 73 12.68 6.80 -15.43
C ASP A 73 11.81 8.04 -15.69
N GLU A 74 10.55 7.84 -16.10
CA GLU A 74 9.56 8.92 -16.16
C GLU A 74 9.30 9.51 -14.77
N ILE A 75 9.11 8.63 -13.77
CA ILE A 75 8.87 9.05 -12.39
C ILE A 75 10.11 9.74 -11.80
N LYS A 76 11.31 9.21 -12.06
CA LYS A 76 12.57 9.85 -11.67
C LYS A 76 12.75 11.23 -12.31
N ASN A 77 12.35 11.39 -13.57
CA ASN A 77 12.38 12.68 -14.25
C ASN A 77 11.39 13.68 -13.63
N ARG A 78 10.20 13.23 -13.22
CA ARG A 78 9.24 14.07 -12.48
C ARG A 78 9.79 14.52 -11.13
N LEU A 79 10.38 13.59 -10.36
CA LEU A 79 11.08 13.90 -9.13
C LEU A 79 12.21 14.93 -9.36
N LEU A 80 13.03 14.74 -10.40
CA LEU A 80 14.10 15.68 -10.75
C LEU A 80 13.59 17.08 -11.13
N LYS A 81 12.38 17.17 -11.69
CA LYS A 81 11.67 18.44 -11.95
C LYS A 81 11.02 19.03 -10.69
N MET A 82 11.33 18.50 -9.52
CA MET A 82 10.78 18.91 -8.23
C MET A 82 9.27 18.65 -8.09
N GLU A 83 8.71 17.75 -8.89
CA GLU A 83 7.34 17.28 -8.70
C GLU A 83 7.26 16.26 -7.56
N THR A 84 6.16 16.29 -6.80
CA THR A 84 5.84 15.23 -5.85
C THR A 84 5.16 14.06 -6.57
N VAL A 85 5.51 12.83 -6.21
CA VAL A 85 4.92 11.62 -6.78
C VAL A 85 4.40 10.73 -5.66
N GLN A 86 3.20 10.16 -5.86
CA GLN A 86 2.61 9.23 -4.91
C GLN A 86 2.69 7.82 -5.51
N LEU A 87 3.33 6.89 -4.80
CA LEU A 87 3.54 5.53 -5.28
C LEU A 87 3.03 4.52 -4.26
N LEU A 88 2.23 3.57 -4.73
CA LEU A 88 1.93 2.32 -4.07
C LEU A 88 3.13 1.38 -4.28
N ASP A 89 3.80 1.01 -3.19
CA ASP A 89 4.99 0.16 -3.22
C ASP A 89 5.15 -0.60 -1.89
N ASP A 90 6.06 -1.56 -1.87
CA ASP A 90 6.48 -2.29 -0.67
C ASP A 90 7.65 -1.56 0.00
N TYR A 91 7.35 -0.62 0.89
CA TYR A 91 8.37 0.21 1.50
C TYR A 91 9.05 -0.51 2.66
N HIS A 92 10.38 -0.40 2.72
CA HIS A 92 11.19 -0.91 3.82
C HIS A 92 12.26 0.11 4.20
N VAL A 93 12.68 0.13 5.46
CA VAL A 93 13.67 1.05 6.01
C VAL A 93 14.79 0.26 6.67
N SER A 94 16.01 0.44 6.17
CA SER A 94 17.21 -0.09 6.83
C SER A 94 17.91 1.00 7.65
N ILE A 95 18.43 0.62 8.82
CA ILE A 95 19.13 1.54 9.72
C ILE A 95 20.64 1.39 9.55
N ASN A 96 21.32 2.48 9.21
CA ASN A 96 22.78 2.52 9.16
C ASN A 96 23.33 3.23 10.41
N LEU A 97 23.75 2.45 11.41
CA LEU A 97 24.33 2.99 12.65
C LEU A 97 25.70 3.66 12.45
N LYS A 98 26.41 3.39 11.33
CA LYS A 98 27.69 4.04 11.05
C LYS A 98 27.50 5.48 10.59
N THR A 99 26.43 5.75 9.82
CA THR A 99 26.09 7.10 9.35
C THR A 99 25.04 7.79 10.21
N GLY A 100 24.30 7.04 11.04
CA GLY A 100 23.19 7.55 11.84
C GLY A 100 21.91 7.76 11.04
N GLU A 101 21.76 7.08 9.90
CA GLU A 101 20.71 7.39 8.94
C GLU A 101 19.72 6.24 8.73
N ARG A 102 18.50 6.60 8.34
CA ARG A 102 17.45 5.68 7.90
C ARG A 102 17.39 5.70 6.38
N ASN A 103 17.62 4.55 5.76
CA ASN A 103 17.59 4.38 4.32
C ASN A 103 16.28 3.73 3.93
N LEU A 104 15.44 4.50 3.25
CA LEU A 104 14.19 4.05 2.67
C LEU A 104 14.47 3.33 1.34
N HIS A 105 13.85 2.16 1.19
CA HIS A 105 13.84 1.36 -0.02
C HIS A 105 12.52 1.60 -0.74
N ILE A 106 12.63 1.88 -2.04
CA ILE A 106 11.51 2.12 -2.96
C ILE A 106 11.70 1.15 -4.14
N PRO A 107 11.26 -0.12 -3.99
CA PRO A 107 11.50 -1.16 -4.99
C PRO A 107 11.07 -0.80 -6.41
N LEU A 108 9.97 -0.08 -6.58
CA LEU A 108 9.46 0.33 -7.90
C LEU A 108 10.42 1.27 -8.64
N LEU A 109 11.21 2.06 -7.90
CA LEU A 109 12.20 2.99 -8.47
C LEU A 109 13.63 2.41 -8.49
N ASP A 110 13.84 1.21 -7.97
CA ASP A 110 15.17 0.64 -7.71
C ASP A 110 16.04 1.58 -6.83
N ILE A 111 15.45 2.25 -5.84
CA ILE A 111 16.14 3.18 -4.94
C ILE A 111 16.26 2.54 -3.55
N THR A 112 17.45 2.56 -2.96
CA THR A 112 17.75 1.93 -1.65
C THR A 112 18.35 2.90 -0.63
N ASP A 113 18.57 4.15 -1.05
CA ASP A 113 19.23 5.21 -0.30
C ASP A 113 18.35 6.47 -0.19
N ALA A 114 17.03 6.32 -0.36
CA ALA A 114 16.08 7.38 -0.06
C ALA A 114 16.03 7.66 1.45
N ARG A 115 15.41 8.79 1.83
CA ARG A 115 15.30 9.23 3.22
C ARG A 115 13.85 9.24 3.69
N VAL A 116 13.68 9.05 4.99
CA VAL A 116 12.39 9.11 5.69
C VAL A 116 12.60 9.69 7.07
N SER A 117 11.64 10.50 7.53
CA SER A 117 11.69 11.10 8.87
C SER A 117 11.45 10.05 9.96
N GLY A 118 11.99 10.29 11.16
CA GLY A 118 11.77 9.43 12.31
C GLY A 118 10.29 9.25 12.64
N HIS A 119 9.53 10.34 12.64
CA HIS A 119 8.09 10.31 12.92
C HIS A 119 7.29 9.38 12.00
N ILE A 120 7.62 9.28 10.70
CA ILE A 120 6.94 8.33 9.81
C ILE A 120 7.26 6.90 10.22
N VAL A 121 8.52 6.62 10.56
CA VAL A 121 8.96 5.28 10.99
C VAL A 121 8.37 4.89 12.33
N ASP A 122 8.36 5.80 13.30
CA ASP A 122 7.85 5.57 14.65
C ASP A 122 6.34 5.27 14.65
N ASN A 123 5.59 5.85 13.71
CA ASN A 123 4.16 5.55 13.51
C ASN A 123 3.90 4.31 12.63
N ASN A 124 4.94 3.72 12.04
CA ASN A 124 4.83 2.61 11.09
C ASN A 124 5.96 1.60 11.32
N GLU A 125 5.94 0.91 12.47
CA GLU A 125 7.01 -0.01 12.88
C GLU A 125 7.31 -1.10 11.84
N LEU A 126 6.32 -1.52 11.04
CA LEU A 126 6.54 -2.51 9.98
C LEU A 126 7.54 -2.06 8.91
N LEU A 127 7.75 -0.75 8.72
CA LEU A 127 8.77 -0.24 7.80
C LEU A 127 10.16 -0.77 8.14
N VAL A 128 10.50 -0.94 9.42
CA VAL A 128 11.84 -1.39 9.86
C VAL A 128 11.94 -2.89 10.13
N THR A 129 10.83 -3.62 10.19
CA THR A 129 10.83 -5.07 10.48
C THR A 129 10.65 -5.90 9.21
N SER A 130 9.45 -5.90 8.63
CA SER A 130 9.07 -6.73 7.49
C SER A 130 8.97 -5.97 6.16
N GLY A 131 8.96 -4.64 6.22
CA GLY A 131 8.39 -3.83 5.15
C GLY A 131 6.86 -3.78 5.23
N VAL A 132 6.27 -2.83 4.53
CA VAL A 132 4.82 -2.62 4.48
C VAL A 132 4.41 -1.99 3.15
N TRP A 133 3.36 -2.55 2.55
CA TRP A 133 2.71 -1.94 1.40
C TRP A 133 1.91 -0.70 1.81
N GLY A 134 2.01 0.36 1.01
CA GLY A 134 1.22 1.56 1.21
C GLY A 134 1.50 2.61 0.17
N ILE A 135 0.86 3.76 0.30
CA ILE A 135 1.14 4.92 -0.57
C ILE A 135 2.18 5.81 0.10
N GLY A 136 3.35 5.91 -0.51
CA GLY A 136 4.39 6.86 -0.16
C GLY A 136 4.30 8.12 -1.03
N ASP A 137 4.31 9.28 -0.38
CA ASP A 137 4.40 10.58 -1.03
C ASP A 137 5.86 11.04 -1.06
N LEU A 138 6.43 11.11 -2.25
CA LEU A 138 7.87 11.23 -2.49
C LEU A 138 8.20 12.55 -3.18
N PHE A 139 9.31 13.15 -2.79
CA PHE A 139 9.86 14.36 -3.40
C PHE A 139 11.37 14.29 -3.48
N TYR A 140 11.97 15.09 -4.36
CA TYR A 140 13.41 15.17 -4.52
C TYR A 140 13.99 16.37 -3.78
N VAL A 141 15.12 16.15 -3.13
CA VAL A 141 15.97 17.19 -2.55
C VAL A 141 17.25 17.25 -3.37
N PRO A 142 17.51 18.35 -4.12
CA PRO A 142 18.72 18.49 -4.89
C PRO A 142 19.95 18.62 -3.98
N PRO A 143 21.15 18.26 -4.46
CA PRO A 143 22.37 18.43 -3.68
C PRO A 143 22.68 19.91 -3.45
N GLU A 144 23.04 20.29 -2.22
CA GLU A 144 23.41 21.69 -1.90
C GLU A 144 24.83 22.03 -2.33
N SER A 145 25.69 21.02 -2.45
CA SER A 145 27.08 21.17 -2.88
C SER A 145 27.50 20.08 -3.86
N ARG A 146 28.67 20.25 -4.51
CA ARG A 146 29.25 19.22 -5.39
C ARG A 146 29.65 17.92 -4.67
N VAL A 147 29.74 17.95 -3.34
CA VAL A 147 30.11 16.79 -2.52
C VAL A 147 28.87 16.01 -2.10
N GLU A 148 27.75 16.70 -1.92
CA GLU A 148 26.49 16.08 -1.53
C GLU A 148 25.77 15.46 -2.74
N ARG A 149 24.96 14.45 -2.44
CA ARG A 149 24.12 13.78 -3.44
C ARG A 149 22.68 14.21 -3.21
N GLY A 150 21.95 14.45 -4.29
CA GLY A 150 20.51 14.64 -4.18
C GLY A 150 19.83 13.36 -3.71
N GLN A 151 18.74 13.50 -2.99
CA GLN A 151 18.06 12.41 -2.30
C GLN A 151 16.57 12.45 -2.58
N VAL A 152 15.96 11.28 -2.68
CA VAL A 152 14.50 11.16 -2.61
C VAL A 152 14.09 11.08 -1.15
N TRP A 153 13.06 11.83 -0.78
CA TRP A 153 12.52 11.87 0.57
C TRP A 153 11.04 11.47 0.56
N MET A 154 10.63 10.74 1.60
CA MET A 154 9.22 10.45 1.87
C MET A 154 8.64 11.51 2.81
N ARG A 155 7.63 12.23 2.31
CA ARG A 155 6.89 13.27 3.03
C ARG A 155 5.79 12.68 3.92
N GLU A 156 5.03 11.74 3.37
CA GLU A 156 3.93 11.05 4.05
C GLU A 156 3.92 9.58 3.65
N PHE A 157 3.41 8.74 4.54
CA PHE A 157 3.18 7.32 4.27
C PHE A 157 1.82 6.89 4.79
N ARG A 158 1.07 6.18 3.95
CA ARG A 158 -0.24 5.62 4.29
C ARG A 158 -0.17 4.10 4.14
N PRO A 159 0.04 3.35 5.23
CA PRO A 159 0.16 1.89 5.17
C PRO A 159 -1.19 1.24 4.83
N PHE A 160 -1.17 0.13 4.10
CA PHE A 160 -2.35 -0.72 3.89
C PHE A 160 -2.34 -1.80 4.96
N GLN A 161 -2.65 -1.38 6.18
CA GLN A 161 -2.75 -2.23 7.35
C GLN A 161 -4.13 -2.12 7.96
N VAL A 162 -4.56 -3.22 8.59
CA VAL A 162 -5.68 -3.17 9.53
C VAL A 162 -5.13 -2.54 10.81
N SER A 163 -5.59 -1.33 11.14
CA SER A 163 -5.09 -0.55 12.27
C SER A 163 -5.35 -1.19 13.63
N SER A 164 -6.39 -2.03 13.74
CA SER A 164 -6.74 -2.76 14.96
C SER A 164 -7.70 -3.90 14.65
N ILE A 165 -7.52 -5.06 15.31
CA ILE A 165 -8.47 -6.18 15.27
C ILE A 165 -9.37 -6.07 16.50
N ASP A 166 -10.69 -5.98 16.29
CA ASP A 166 -11.67 -6.08 17.38
C ASP A 166 -11.90 -7.56 17.72
N TYR A 167 -11.14 -8.07 18.69
CA TYR A 167 -11.20 -9.47 19.07
C TYR A 167 -12.60 -9.90 19.55
N ASP A 168 -13.29 -9.04 20.29
CA ASP A 168 -14.60 -9.33 20.87
C ASP A 168 -15.66 -9.42 19.77
N TYR A 169 -15.58 -8.55 18.76
CA TYR A 169 -16.38 -8.64 17.54
C TYR A 169 -16.24 -10.00 16.85
N PHE A 170 -15.00 -10.43 16.54
CA PHE A 170 -14.77 -11.72 15.88
C PHE A 170 -15.26 -12.90 16.73
N CYS A 171 -15.09 -12.84 18.05
CA CYS A 171 -15.60 -13.86 18.96
C CYS A 171 -17.13 -13.93 18.95
N HIS A 172 -17.81 -12.79 18.98
CA HIS A 172 -19.26 -12.71 18.92
C HIS A 172 -19.80 -13.28 17.60
N CYS A 173 -19.25 -12.87 16.46
CA CYS A 173 -19.68 -13.35 15.15
C CYS A 173 -19.48 -14.87 15.00
N ARG A 174 -18.40 -15.43 15.55
CA ARG A 174 -18.13 -16.88 15.53
C ARG A 174 -19.20 -17.71 16.23
N GLN A 175 -19.90 -17.17 17.22
CA GLN A 175 -20.95 -17.90 17.97
C GLN A 175 -22.11 -18.32 17.08
N TYR A 176 -22.35 -17.61 15.98
CA TYR A 176 -23.40 -17.95 15.04
C TYR A 176 -23.04 -19.13 14.15
N PHE A 177 -21.78 -19.54 14.04
CA PHE A 177 -21.36 -20.64 13.16
C PHE A 177 -21.34 -21.98 13.90
N GLU A 178 -21.99 -22.99 13.33
CA GLU A 178 -21.96 -24.36 13.82
C GLU A 178 -20.83 -25.14 13.14
N LEU A 179 -20.40 -26.26 13.73
CA LEU A 179 -19.33 -27.14 13.22
C LEU A 179 -19.80 -28.03 12.07
#